data_AF-A0A7X4H8Y1-F1
#
_entry.id   AF-A0A7X4H8Y1-F1
#
_cell.length_a   1.000
_cell.length_b   1.000
_cell.length_c   1.000
_cell.angle_alpha   90.00
_cell.angle_beta   90.00
_cell.angle_gamma   90.00
#
_symmetry.space_group_name_H-M   'P 1'
#
loop_
_entity.id
_entity.type
_entity.pdbx_description
1 polymer ?
#
loop_
_entity_poly.entity_id
_entity_poly.type
_entity_poly.pdbx_seq_one_letter_code
_entity_poly.pdbx_strand_id
1 'polypeptide(L)' 'MCCCKRSDHELAQIIEEGRRIDAAKGAANAWAYLLAHSVDPHTILRVLSGAAVRREEGLRVG' A
#
# COMPACT_ATOMS: atom_id res chain seq x y z
N MET A 1 -6.00 28.15 -7.32
CA MET A 1 -7.21 27.37 -6.98
C MET A 1 -6.75 25.99 -6.51
N CYS A 2 -7.01 25.63 -5.26
CA CYS A 2 -6.48 24.42 -4.60
C CYS A 2 -7.10 23.12 -5.16
N CYS A 3 -6.30 22.35 -5.91
CA CYS A 3 -6.63 21.01 -6.41
C CYS A 3 -6.19 19.86 -5.48
N CYS A 4 -5.59 20.16 -4.32
CA CYS A 4 -4.94 19.20 -3.43
C CYS A 4 -5.85 18.04 -2.98
N LYS A 5 -7.14 18.30 -2.73
CA LYS A 5 -8.06 17.26 -2.21
C LYS A 5 -8.30 16.08 -3.17
N ARG A 6 -8.16 16.28 -4.49
CA ARG A 6 -8.41 15.21 -5.48
C ARG A 6 -7.22 14.26 -5.59
N SER A 7 -6.01 14.81 -5.55
CA SER A 7 -4.76 14.04 -5.61
C SER A 7 -4.61 13.13 -4.40
N ASP A 8 -5.02 13.60 -3.21
CA ASP A 8 -4.94 12.82 -1.98
C ASP A 8 -5.90 11.62 -2.01
N HIS A 9 -7.09 11.80 -2.60
CA HIS A 9 -8.08 10.74 -2.70
C HIS A 9 -7.67 9.64 -3.69
N GLU A 10 -7.11 10.03 -4.85
CA GLU A 10 -6.59 9.08 -5.84
C GLU A 10 -5.41 8.27 -5.28
N LEU A 11 -4.45 8.94 -4.62
CA LEU A 11 -3.34 8.26 -3.96
C LEU A 11 -3.84 7.28 -2.87
N ALA A 12 -4.84 7.67 -2.08
CA ALA A 12 -5.41 6.80 -1.06
C ALA A 12 -6.05 5.54 -1.68
N GLN A 13 -6.75 5.66 -2.81
CA GLN A 13 -7.31 4.51 -3.52
C GLN A 13 -6.23 3.57 -4.07
N ILE A 14 -5.16 4.13 -4.65
CA ILE A 14 -4.00 3.37 -5.15
C ILE A 14 -3.32 2.61 -3.99
N ILE A 15 -3.11 3.26 -2.85
CA ILE A 15 -2.53 2.63 -1.67
C ILE A 15 -3.42 1.49 -1.16
N GLU A 16 -4.74 1.69 -1.12
CA GLU A 16 -5.68 0.68 -0.67
C GLU A 16 -5.73 -0.53 -1.61
N GLU A 17 -5.67 -0.31 -2.93
CA GLU A 17 -5.56 -1.40 -3.91
C GLU A 17 -4.24 -2.15 -3.77
N GLY A 18 -3.11 -1.44 -3.59
CA GLY A 18 -1.81 -2.04 -3.33
C GLY A 18 -1.82 -2.94 -2.10
N ARG A 19 -2.52 -2.54 -1.03
CA ARG A 19 -2.71 -3.37 0.17
C ARG A 19 -3.54 -4.62 -0.10
N ARG A 20 -4.60 -4.52 -0.91
CA ARG A 20 -5.40 -5.68 -1.32
C ARG A 20 -4.58 -6.67 -2.15
N ILE A 21 -3.72 -6.16 -3.04
CA ILE A 21 -2.77 -6.99 -3.81
C ILE A 21 -1.76 -7.67 -2.89
N ASP A 22 -1.21 -6.97 -1.89
CA ASP A 22 -0.27 -7.59 -0.93
C ASP A 22 -0.93 -8.73 -0.15
N ALA A 23 -2.17 -8.53 0.31
CA ALA A 23 -2.93 -9.54 1.01
C ALA A 23 -3.23 -10.78 0.13
N ALA A 24 -3.53 -10.59 -1.15
CA ALA A 24 -3.93 -11.67 -2.05
C ALA A 24 -2.75 -12.34 -2.80
N LYS A 25 -1.70 -11.59 -3.13
CA LYS A 25 -0.62 -11.98 -4.05
C LYS A 25 0.78 -11.69 -3.52
N GLY A 26 0.91 -11.13 -2.32
CA GLY A 26 2.18 -10.84 -1.67
C GLY A 26 2.82 -9.51 -2.08
N ALA A 27 3.81 -9.10 -1.28
CA ALA A 27 4.39 -7.76 -1.30
C ALA A 27 5.09 -7.40 -2.62
N ALA A 28 5.69 -8.37 -3.32
CA ALA A 28 6.37 -8.12 -4.60
C ALA A 28 5.38 -7.64 -5.69
N ASN A 29 4.19 -8.23 -5.74
CA ASN A 29 3.14 -7.83 -6.69
C ASN A 29 2.56 -6.46 -6.33
N ALA A 30 2.36 -6.20 -5.04
CA ALA A 30 1.90 -4.90 -4.56
C ALA A 30 2.93 -3.79 -4.85
N TRP A 31 4.22 -4.09 -4.69
CA TRP A 31 5.31 -3.18 -5.02
C TRP A 31 5.28 -2.78 -6.49
N ALA A 32 5.19 -3.76 -7.39
CA ALA A 32 5.14 -3.50 -8.83
C ALA A 32 3.93 -2.64 -9.23
N TYR A 33 2.76 -2.92 -8.63
CA TYR A 33 1.55 -2.12 -8.84
C TYR A 33 1.73 -0.66 -8.40
N LEU A 34 2.19 -0.43 -7.16
CA LEU A 34 2.36 0.92 -6.62
C LEU A 34 3.42 1.73 -7.39
N LEU A 35 4.50 1.07 -7.83
CA LEU A 35 5.53 1.71 -8.64
C LEU A 35 4.99 2.11 -10.03
N ALA A 36 4.16 1.28 -10.66
CA ALA A 36 3.51 1.61 -11.92
C ALA A 36 2.58 2.82 -11.82
N HIS A 37 2.03 3.08 -10.63
CA HIS A 37 1.22 4.26 -10.31
C HIS A 37 2.06 5.46 -9.80
N SER A 38 3.38 5.44 -10.01
CA SER A 38 4.29 6.54 -9.63
C SER A 38 4.32 6.85 -8.13
N VAL A 39 3.96 5.89 -7.28
CA VAL A 39 4.12 6.04 -5.84
C VAL A 39 5.60 5.97 -5.50
N ASP A 40 6.07 6.92 -4.71
CA ASP A 40 7.47 6.99 -4.28
C ASP A 40 7.90 5.71 -3.50
N PRO A 41 9.08 5.13 -3.79
CA PRO A 41 9.55 3.91 -3.13
C PRO A 41 9.59 3.96 -1.59
N HIS A 42 9.87 5.12 -0.97
CA HIS A 42 9.81 5.23 0.50
C HIS A 42 8.37 5.12 1.01
N THR A 43 7.41 5.64 0.26
CA THR A 43 5.97 5.47 0.57
C THR A 43 5.56 4.01 0.42
N ILE A 44 6.01 3.33 -0.65
CA ILE A 44 5.75 1.90 -0.86
C ILE A 44 6.30 1.07 0.31
N LEU A 45 7.56 1.31 0.71
CA LEU A 45 8.18 0.64 1.86
C LEU A 45 7.35 0.84 3.13
N ARG A 46 6.91 2.07 3.41
CA ARG A 46 6.11 2.38 4.60
C ARG A 46 4.77 1.62 4.60
N VAL A 47 4.08 1.61 3.46
CA VAL A 47 2.76 0.96 3.31
C VAL A 47 2.88 -0.56 3.50
N LEU A 48 3.82 -1.19 2.79
CA LEU A 48 3.95 -2.65 2.78
C LEU A 48 4.58 -3.19 4.07
N SER A 49 5.56 -2.49 4.66
CA SER A 49 6.16 -2.89 5.94
C SER A 49 5.15 -2.79 7.09
N GLY A 50 4.36 -1.71 7.14
CA GLY A 50 3.30 -1.57 8.13
C GLY A 50 2.16 -2.58 7.98
N ALA A 51 1.95 -3.11 6.77
CA ALA A 51 0.99 -4.21 6.54
C ALA A 51 1.53 -5.57 6.96
N ALA A 52 2.83 -5.83 6.79
CA ALA A 52 3.47 -7.05 7.27
C ALA A 52 3.42 -7.17 8.81
N VAL A 53 3.66 -6.07 9.54
CA VAL A 53 3.60 -6.06 11.02
C VAL A 53 2.21 -6.45 11.54
N ARG A 54 1.13 -5.94 10.93
CA ARG A 54 -0.24 -6.31 11.32
C ARG A 54 -0.56 -7.79 11.06
N ARG A 55 0.06 -8.41 10.04
CA ARG A 55 -0.11 -9.85 9.77
C ARG A 55 0.57 -10.69 10.83
N GLU A 56 1.75 -10.30 11.31
CA GLU A 56 2.44 -11.02 12.37
C GLU A 56 1.69 -10.96 13.72
N GLU A 57 1.05 -9.84 14.00
CA GLU A 57 0.22 -9.67 15.21
C GLU A 57 -1.08 -10.51 15.13
N GLY A 58 -1.69 -10.64 13.96
CA GLY A 58 -2.84 -11.53 13.72
C GLY A 58 -2.50 -13.02 13.72
N LEU A 59 -1.24 -13.38 13.46
CA LEU A 59 -0.76 -14.78 13.47
C LEU A 59 -0.35 -15.26 14.87
N ARG A 60 -0.24 -14.36 15.86
CA ARG A 60 0.11 -14.68 17.26
C ARG A 60 -1.10 -15.00 18.16
N VAL A 61 -2.31 -15.11 17.60
CA VAL A 61 -3.47 -15.66 18.31
C VAL A 61 -3.69 -17.09 17.83
N GLY A 62 -2.96 -18.02 18.45
CA GLY A 62 -3.07 -19.46 18.26
C GLY A 62 -2.53 -20.17 19.48
#